data_AF-A0AAW9HXL6-F1
#
_entry.id   AF-A0AAW9HXL6-F1
#
_cell.length_a   1.000
_cell.length_b   1.000
_cell.length_c   1.000
_cell.angle_alpha   90.00
_cell.angle_beta   90.00
_cell.angle_gamma   90.00
#
_symmetry.space_group_name_H-M   'P 1'
#
loop_
_entity.id
_entity.type
_entity.pdbx_description
1 polymer ?
#
loop_
_entity_poly.entity_id
_entity_poly.type
_entity_poly.pdbx_seq_one_letter_code
_entity_poly.pdbx_strand_id
1 'polypeptide(L)'
;LEKLYMNCLYNLDNSYAFNGNTTAFVQMEDGVNEEGLAVGLTFIYPKIRKAGFNAGILVRYLLEKCKTTAEAIEAIQNLPIASAQTITIADKSGHIVVVECNPEKVVVITPKEKENFVATANNFNNSEMNEYKNPPIDDWRSKDRYETARNALTENTHK
;
A
#
# COMPACT_ATOMS: atom_id res chain seq x y z
N LEU A 1 -7.54 -27.18 -2.54
CA LEU A 1 -6.65 -26.01 -2.61
C LEU A 1 -7.02 -24.94 -1.57
N GLU A 2 -8.32 -24.64 -1.36
CA GLU A 2 -8.78 -23.69 -0.32
C GLU A 2 -8.32 -23.98 1.12
N LYS A 3 -8.19 -25.26 1.53
CA LYS A 3 -7.75 -25.64 2.89
C LYS A 3 -6.33 -25.18 3.28
N LEU A 4 -5.55 -24.66 2.33
CA LEU A 4 -4.18 -24.17 2.54
C LEU A 4 -4.05 -22.65 2.41
N TYR A 5 -5.14 -21.94 2.08
CA TYR A 5 -5.18 -20.47 2.12
C TYR A 5 -5.31 -20.03 3.57
N MET A 6 -4.18 -20.01 4.27
CA MET A 6 -4.11 -19.49 5.62
C MET A 6 -3.76 -18.01 5.57
N ASN A 7 -4.74 -17.17 5.80
CA ASN A 7 -4.49 -15.85 6.33
C ASN A 7 -3.88 -16.00 7.74
N CYS A 8 -3.02 -15.07 8.14
CA CYS A 8 -2.42 -15.06 9.46
C CYS A 8 -3.28 -14.21 10.39
N LEU A 9 -3.59 -14.76 11.57
CA LEU A 9 -4.17 -14.01 12.67
C LEU A 9 -3.04 -13.62 13.63
N TYR A 10 -2.85 -12.32 13.81
CA TYR A 10 -1.88 -11.75 14.73
C TYR A 10 -2.61 -11.08 15.89
N ASN A 11 -2.21 -11.45 17.11
CA ASN A 11 -2.68 -10.83 18.34
C ASN A 11 -1.50 -10.81 19.32
N LEU A 12 -0.79 -9.68 19.38
CA LEU A 12 0.39 -9.48 20.22
C LEU A 12 0.10 -8.38 21.25
N ASP A 13 0.76 -8.46 22.40
CA ASP A 13 0.62 -7.45 23.44
C ASP A 13 1.04 -6.06 22.95
N ASN A 14 0.28 -5.02 23.34
CA ASN A 14 0.54 -3.62 22.98
C ASN A 14 0.54 -3.33 21.46
N SER A 15 -0.27 -4.07 20.69
CA SER A 15 -0.52 -3.82 19.27
C SER A 15 -1.98 -4.10 18.93
N TYR A 16 -2.46 -3.55 17.83
CA TYR A 16 -3.75 -3.95 17.30
C TYR A 16 -3.69 -5.36 16.74
N ALA A 17 -4.66 -6.18 17.10
CA ALA A 17 -4.86 -7.47 16.45
C ALA A 17 -5.23 -7.26 14.98
N PHE A 18 -4.74 -8.13 14.10
CA PHE A 18 -5.06 -8.05 12.68
C PHE A 18 -5.11 -9.40 11.98
N ASN A 19 -5.81 -9.41 10.86
CA ASN A 19 -5.84 -10.49 9.91
C ASN A 19 -5.09 -10.04 8.65
N GLY A 20 -4.13 -10.81 8.16
CA GLY A 20 -3.37 -10.43 6.97
C GLY A 20 -2.87 -11.61 6.14
N ASN A 21 -2.51 -11.31 4.90
CA ASN A 21 -1.91 -12.27 3.98
C ASN A 21 -0.41 -12.03 3.85
N THR A 22 0.33 -13.12 3.67
CA THR A 22 1.77 -13.03 3.49
C THR A 22 2.35 -14.20 2.73
N THR A 23 3.41 -13.94 1.97
CA THR A 23 4.29 -14.95 1.38
C THR A 23 5.52 -15.24 2.25
N ALA A 24 5.68 -14.56 3.40
CA ALA A 24 6.76 -14.80 4.35
C ALA A 24 6.32 -14.52 5.80
N PHE A 25 6.62 -15.44 6.72
CA PHE A 25 6.11 -15.42 8.10
C PHE A 25 6.30 -14.12 8.90
N VAL A 26 7.26 -13.25 8.56
CA VAL A 26 7.58 -12.05 9.35
C VAL A 26 6.99 -10.74 8.83
N GLN A 27 6.58 -10.70 7.57
CA GLN A 27 6.09 -9.50 6.88
C GLN A 27 4.64 -9.71 6.40
N MET A 28 3.94 -8.65 6.01
CA MET A 28 2.55 -8.73 5.51
C MET A 28 2.43 -8.05 4.15
N GLU A 29 1.61 -8.60 3.25
CA GLU A 29 1.34 -8.01 1.93
C GLU A 29 0.06 -7.18 1.96
N ASP A 30 -0.94 -7.67 2.68
CA ASP A 30 -2.18 -6.95 2.96
C ASP A 30 -2.78 -7.41 4.29
N GLY A 31 -3.77 -6.67 4.78
CA GLY A 31 -4.56 -7.07 5.93
C GLY A 31 -5.54 -6.01 6.41
N VAL A 32 -6.30 -6.37 7.44
CA VAL A 32 -7.23 -5.50 8.16
C VAL A 32 -7.05 -5.70 9.66
N ASN A 33 -6.89 -4.61 10.42
CA ASN A 33 -6.77 -4.66 11.88
C ASN A 33 -8.12 -4.46 12.60
N GLU A 34 -8.13 -4.71 13.91
CA GLU A 34 -9.33 -4.62 14.76
C GLU A 34 -9.93 -3.20 14.84
N GLU A 35 -9.16 -2.18 14.47
CA GLU A 35 -9.61 -0.79 14.41
C GLU A 35 -10.29 -0.45 13.09
N GLY A 36 -10.28 -1.37 12.11
CA GLY A 36 -10.88 -1.20 10.79
C GLY A 36 -9.96 -0.50 9.79
N LEU A 37 -8.65 -0.49 10.02
CA LEU A 37 -7.65 -0.05 9.05
C LEU A 37 -7.29 -1.20 8.12
N ALA A 38 -7.52 -1.01 6.82
CA ALA A 38 -7.10 -1.91 5.76
C ALA A 38 -5.84 -1.36 5.07
N VAL A 39 -4.85 -2.22 4.85
CA VAL A 39 -3.58 -1.85 4.23
C VAL A 39 -3.20 -2.92 3.21
N GLY A 40 -2.76 -2.53 2.03
CA GLY A 40 -2.23 -3.45 1.02
C GLY A 40 -1.08 -2.81 0.23
N LEU A 41 -0.02 -3.58 -0.01
CA LEU A 41 1.13 -3.10 -0.78
C LEU A 41 1.07 -3.54 -2.23
N THR A 42 1.71 -2.76 -3.09
CA THR A 42 2.19 -3.24 -4.39
C THR A 42 3.67 -2.89 -4.52
N PHE A 43 4.48 -3.90 -4.84
CA PHE A 43 5.92 -3.72 -5.00
C PHE A 43 6.27 -3.01 -6.31
N ILE A 44 7.24 -2.10 -6.24
CA ILE A 44 7.87 -1.44 -7.39
C ILE A 44 9.36 -1.77 -7.37
N TYR A 45 9.92 -2.15 -8.51
CA TYR A 45 11.36 -2.41 -8.57
C TYR A 45 12.16 -1.14 -8.24
N PRO A 46 12.96 -1.12 -7.16
CA PRO A 46 13.56 0.11 -6.68
C PRO A 46 14.76 0.55 -7.51
N LYS A 47 14.79 1.84 -7.85
CA LYS A 47 16.00 2.52 -8.34
C LYS A 47 17.00 2.78 -7.20
N ILE A 48 16.51 3.13 -6.02
CA ILE A 48 17.29 3.44 -4.82
C ILE A 48 16.96 2.46 -3.71
N ARG A 49 17.98 2.00 -2.98
CA ARG A 49 17.85 1.14 -1.79
C ARG A 49 18.67 1.74 -0.65
N LYS A 50 18.12 1.75 0.56
CA LYS A 50 18.81 2.17 1.79
C LYS A 50 18.48 1.20 2.93
N ALA A 51 19.18 1.31 4.05
CA ALA A 51 18.77 0.62 5.26
C ALA A 51 17.43 1.18 5.76
N GLY A 52 16.48 0.30 6.08
CA GLY A 52 15.15 0.68 6.52
C GLY A 52 14.19 -0.51 6.51
N PHE A 53 12.90 -0.24 6.67
CA PHE A 53 11.84 -1.23 6.58
C PHE A 53 11.51 -1.51 5.10
N ASN A 54 11.44 -2.80 4.77
CA ASN A 54 10.91 -3.23 3.49
C ASN A 54 9.38 -3.04 3.44
N ALA A 55 8.81 -3.13 2.24
CA ALA A 55 7.38 -2.91 2.04
C ALA A 55 6.48 -3.75 2.95
N GLY A 56 6.79 -5.04 3.16
CA GLY A 56 5.92 -5.90 3.96
C GLY A 56 6.05 -5.66 5.47
N ILE A 57 7.21 -5.22 5.95
CA ILE A 57 7.37 -4.77 7.34
C ILE A 57 6.67 -3.43 7.57
N LEU A 58 6.65 -2.54 6.58
CA LEU A 58 5.83 -1.32 6.65
C LEU A 58 4.35 -1.67 6.81
N VAL A 59 3.79 -2.54 5.95
CA VAL A 59 2.38 -2.97 6.07
C VAL A 59 2.08 -3.56 7.45
N ARG A 60 2.94 -4.47 7.92
CA ARG A 60 2.83 -5.03 9.28
C ARG A 60 2.78 -3.94 10.35
N TYR A 61 3.73 -3.01 10.32
CA TYR A 61 3.81 -1.93 11.29
C TYR A 61 2.52 -1.12 11.32
N LEU A 62 2.00 -0.76 10.14
CA LEU A 62 0.76 0.03 10.03
C LEU A 62 -0.44 -0.72 10.63
N LEU A 63 -0.57 -2.02 10.33
CA LEU A 63 -1.62 -2.85 10.91
C LEU A 63 -1.50 -2.97 12.43
N GLU A 64 -0.28 -3.08 12.97
CA GLU A 64 -0.03 -3.22 14.41
C GLU A 64 -0.19 -1.91 15.20
N LYS A 65 0.04 -0.75 14.57
CA LYS A 65 0.27 0.54 15.28
C LYS A 65 -0.64 1.69 14.86
N CYS A 66 -1.39 1.59 13.77
CA CYS A 66 -2.23 2.68 13.27
C CYS A 66 -3.72 2.30 13.30
N LYS A 67 -4.58 3.28 13.58
CA LYS A 67 -6.04 3.16 13.55
C LYS A 67 -6.68 3.79 12.32
N THR A 68 -6.06 4.84 11.79
CA THR A 68 -6.62 5.69 10.75
C THR A 68 -5.67 5.86 9.58
N THR A 69 -6.19 6.27 8.44
CA THR A 69 -5.38 6.61 7.27
C THR A 69 -4.39 7.73 7.57
N ALA A 70 -4.78 8.71 8.40
CA ALA A 70 -3.93 9.82 8.81
C ALA A 70 -2.72 9.36 9.65
N GLU A 71 -2.95 8.53 10.67
CA GLU A 71 -1.87 7.95 11.47
C GLU A 71 -0.92 7.10 10.62
N ALA A 72 -1.46 6.35 9.65
CA ALA A 72 -0.66 5.53 8.77
C ALA A 72 0.22 6.35 7.82
N ILE A 73 -0.30 7.46 7.28
CA ILE A 73 0.50 8.41 6.49
C ILE A 73 1.62 9.00 7.33
N GLU A 74 1.32 9.47 8.55
CA GLU A 74 2.31 10.03 9.47
C GLU A 74 3.40 9.01 9.81
N ALA A 75 3.03 7.75 10.06
CA ALA A 75 3.98 6.68 10.29
C ALA A 75 4.92 6.48 9.09
N ILE A 76 4.39 6.37 7.86
CA ILE A 76 5.20 6.19 6.65
C ILE A 76 6.18 7.36 6.46
N GLN A 77 5.78 8.59 6.77
CA GLN A 77 6.64 9.77 6.63
C GLN A 77 7.82 9.79 7.63
N ASN A 78 7.68 9.12 8.78
CA ASN A 78 8.69 9.12 9.84
C ASN A 78 9.54 7.84 9.90
N LEU A 79 9.08 6.74 9.30
CA LEU A 79 9.80 5.47 9.30
C LEU A 79 10.91 5.45 8.25
N PRO A 80 12.06 4.79 8.53
CA PRO A 80 13.09 4.59 7.52
C PRO A 80 12.61 3.58 6.47
N ILE A 81 12.60 3.96 5.20
CA ILE A 81 12.10 3.11 4.10
C ILE A 81 13.29 2.51 3.33
N ALA A 82 13.27 1.20 3.07
CA ALA A 82 14.36 0.50 2.39
C ALA A 82 14.25 0.46 0.86
N SER A 83 13.03 0.42 0.31
CA SER A 83 12.74 0.15 -1.10
C SER A 83 11.60 1.01 -1.65
N ALA A 84 11.19 0.77 -2.90
CA ALA A 84 10.09 1.43 -3.58
C ALA A 84 8.82 0.58 -3.53
N GLN A 85 7.69 1.21 -3.19
CA GLN A 85 6.39 0.55 -3.13
C GLN A 85 5.26 1.57 -3.23
N THR A 86 4.07 1.07 -3.54
CA THR A 86 2.83 1.78 -3.24
C THR A 86 2.13 1.06 -2.09
N ILE A 87 1.50 1.82 -1.20
CA ILE A 87 0.72 1.29 -0.08
C ILE A 87 -0.68 1.90 -0.18
N THR A 88 -1.67 1.07 -0.51
CA THR A 88 -3.08 1.46 -0.49
C THR A 88 -3.61 1.31 0.94
N ILE A 89 -4.24 2.35 1.46
CA ILE A 89 -4.70 2.41 2.85
C ILE A 89 -6.15 2.88 2.83
N ALA A 90 -7.02 2.20 3.56
CA ALA A 90 -8.40 2.61 3.79
C ALA A 90 -8.76 2.42 5.27
N ASP A 91 -9.65 3.25 5.80
CA ASP A 91 -10.16 3.08 7.16
C ASP A 91 -11.69 3.05 7.23
N LYS A 92 -12.22 2.67 8.40
CA LYS A 92 -13.66 2.54 8.66
C LYS A 92 -14.47 3.84 8.49
N SER A 93 -13.81 5.00 8.41
CA SER A 93 -14.50 6.27 8.15
C SER A 93 -14.69 6.55 6.65
N GLY A 94 -14.18 5.67 5.78
CA GLY A 94 -14.30 5.77 4.33
C GLY A 94 -13.18 6.58 3.68
N HIS A 95 -12.18 7.04 4.44
CA HIS A 95 -10.97 7.63 3.85
C HIS A 95 -10.15 6.52 3.17
N ILE A 96 -9.66 6.82 1.96
CA ILE A 96 -8.82 5.92 1.18
C ILE A 96 -7.71 6.71 0.47
N VAL A 97 -6.48 6.19 0.48
CA VAL A 97 -5.32 6.79 -0.17
C VAL A 97 -4.42 5.73 -0.79
N VAL A 98 -3.59 6.15 -1.75
CA VAL A 98 -2.38 5.42 -2.14
C VAL A 98 -1.18 6.25 -1.70
N VAL A 99 -0.27 5.67 -0.93
CA VAL A 99 1.01 6.27 -0.59
C VAL A 99 2.09 5.68 -1.49
N GLU A 100 2.64 6.50 -2.38
CA GLU A 100 3.82 6.16 -3.16
C GLU A 100 5.05 6.52 -2.37
N CYS A 101 5.91 5.55 -2.05
CA CYS A 101 7.06 5.82 -1.21
C CYS A 101 8.32 5.06 -1.62
N ASN A 102 9.45 5.70 -1.35
CA ASN A 102 10.79 5.15 -1.49
C ASN A 102 11.71 5.72 -0.37
N PRO A 103 13.00 5.35 -0.29
CA PRO A 103 13.89 5.83 0.76
C PRO A 103 14.12 7.36 0.85
N GLU A 104 13.69 8.13 -0.15
CA GLU A 104 13.94 9.57 -0.26
C GLU A 104 12.66 10.40 -0.38
N LYS A 105 11.56 9.80 -0.85
CA LYS A 105 10.33 10.52 -1.14
C LYS A 105 9.09 9.72 -0.79
N VAL A 106 8.13 10.41 -0.20
CA VAL A 106 6.78 9.92 0.11
C VAL A 106 5.78 10.89 -0.52
N VAL A 107 4.83 10.36 -1.29
CA VAL A 107 3.77 11.12 -1.94
C VAL A 107 2.44 10.45 -1.63
N VAL A 108 1.46 11.24 -1.17
CA VAL A 108 0.11 10.76 -0.87
C VAL A 108 -0.81 11.10 -2.03
N ILE A 109 -1.50 10.11 -2.57
CA ILE A 109 -2.51 10.23 -3.60
C ILE A 109 -3.88 10.00 -2.96
N THR A 110 -4.73 11.03 -3.02
CA THR A 110 -6.14 10.98 -2.61
C THR A 110 -7.04 10.78 -3.82
N PRO A 111 -8.32 10.43 -3.64
CA PRO A 111 -9.31 10.46 -4.72
C PRO A 111 -9.33 11.83 -5.42
N LYS A 112 -9.60 11.84 -6.73
CA LYS A 112 -9.77 13.11 -7.47
C LYS A 112 -11.10 13.75 -7.10
N GLU A 113 -11.27 15.01 -7.50
CA GLU A 113 -12.56 15.70 -7.35
C GLU A 113 -13.69 14.85 -7.96
N LYS A 114 -14.77 14.65 -7.19
CA LYS A 114 -15.95 13.83 -7.56
C LYS A 114 -15.72 12.31 -7.63
N GLU A 115 -14.56 11.83 -7.19
CA GLU A 115 -14.28 10.40 -7.03
C GLU A 115 -14.21 10.02 -5.55
N ASN A 116 -14.50 8.76 -5.24
CA ASN A 116 -14.40 8.18 -3.90
C ASN A 116 -13.45 6.97 -3.86
N PHE A 117 -12.59 6.84 -4.86
CA PHE A 117 -11.68 5.71 -5.01
C PHE A 117 -10.27 6.17 -5.40
N VAL A 118 -9.32 5.27 -5.20
CA VAL A 118 -7.96 5.35 -5.71
C VAL A 118 -7.65 4.04 -6.43
N ALA A 119 -6.63 4.04 -7.28
CA ALA A 119 -6.13 2.84 -7.91
C ALA A 119 -4.61 2.96 -8.06
N THR A 120 -3.94 1.82 -8.07
CA THR A 120 -2.51 1.74 -8.36
C THR A 120 -2.18 0.33 -8.88
N ALA A 121 -0.96 0.19 -9.39
CA ALA A 121 -0.38 -1.06 -9.81
C ALA A 121 1.12 -1.04 -9.44
N ASN A 122 1.96 -1.75 -10.17
CA ASN A 122 3.40 -1.89 -9.90
C ASN A 122 4.25 -0.76 -10.50
N ASN A 123 3.76 0.48 -10.45
CA ASN A 123 4.51 1.65 -10.90
C ASN A 123 4.08 2.91 -10.14
N PHE A 124 4.94 3.93 -10.12
CA PHE A 124 4.59 5.24 -9.59
C PHE A 124 3.71 5.99 -10.59
N ASN A 125 2.60 6.54 -10.11
CA ASN A 125 1.60 7.28 -10.90
C ASN A 125 1.79 8.79 -10.75
N ASN A 126 2.31 9.27 -9.61
CA ASN A 126 2.55 10.69 -9.43
C ASN A 126 3.80 11.13 -10.20
N SER A 127 3.71 12.27 -10.90
CA SER A 127 4.81 12.81 -11.70
C SER A 127 6.03 13.16 -10.85
N GLU A 128 5.82 13.51 -9.58
CA GLU A 128 6.85 13.75 -8.58
C GLU A 128 7.76 12.55 -8.29
N MET A 129 7.31 11.35 -8.65
CA MET A 129 8.03 10.10 -8.44
C MET A 129 8.72 9.59 -9.72
N ASN A 130 8.60 10.31 -10.84
CA ASN A 130 9.12 9.88 -12.15
C ASN A 130 10.63 9.63 -12.14
N GLU A 131 11.41 10.43 -11.40
CA GLU A 131 12.87 10.26 -11.32
C GLU A 131 13.28 8.96 -10.61
N TYR A 132 12.39 8.38 -9.80
CA TYR A 132 12.62 7.15 -9.03
C TYR A 132 12.16 5.88 -9.75
N LYS A 133 11.55 6.01 -10.94
CA LYS A 133 11.18 4.87 -11.78
C LYS A 133 12.42 4.16 -12.33
N ASN A 134 12.26 2.88 -12.68
CA ASN A 134 13.33 2.05 -13.23
C ASN A 134 12.94 1.52 -14.63
N PRO A 135 12.98 2.36 -15.69
CA PRO A 135 12.43 2.01 -17.02
C PRO A 135 13.05 0.80 -17.73
N PRO A 136 14.31 0.38 -17.48
CA PRO A 136 14.84 -0.86 -18.05
C PRO A 136 14.21 -2.14 -17.48
N ILE A 137 13.52 -2.05 -16.33
CA ILE A 137 12.87 -3.20 -15.71
C ILE A 137 11.44 -3.29 -16.23
N ASP A 138 11.07 -4.48 -16.72
CA ASP A 138 9.69 -4.76 -17.10
C ASP A 138 8.78 -4.57 -15.87
N ASP A 139 7.71 -3.79 -16.04
CA ASP A 139 6.71 -3.55 -15.00
C ASP A 139 5.44 -4.43 -15.18
N TRP A 140 5.53 -5.41 -16.10
CA TRP A 140 4.44 -6.29 -16.48
C TRP A 140 3.19 -5.50 -16.89
N ARG A 141 3.40 -4.54 -17.80
CA ARG A 141 2.38 -3.65 -18.34
C ARG A 141 1.60 -2.95 -17.23
N SER A 142 2.32 -2.44 -16.22
CA SER A 142 1.69 -1.83 -15.03
C SER A 142 0.76 -0.68 -15.39
N LYS A 143 1.12 0.10 -16.41
CA LYS A 143 0.29 1.20 -16.91
C LYS A 143 -1.08 0.70 -17.41
N ASP A 144 -1.09 -0.33 -18.25
CA ASP A 144 -2.34 -0.86 -18.80
C ASP A 144 -3.26 -1.41 -17.70
N ARG A 145 -2.68 -2.06 -16.68
CA ARG A 145 -3.43 -2.56 -15.51
C ARG A 145 -4.02 -1.43 -14.68
N TYR A 146 -3.23 -0.39 -14.42
CA TYR A 146 -3.69 0.81 -13.73
C TYR A 146 -4.82 1.50 -14.49
N GLU A 147 -4.67 1.73 -15.81
CA GLU A 147 -5.69 2.34 -16.65
C GLU A 147 -6.97 1.51 -16.71
N THR A 148 -6.84 0.18 -16.80
CA THR A 148 -7.99 -0.73 -16.76
C THR A 148 -8.78 -0.59 -15.45
N ALA A 149 -8.09 -0.63 -14.30
CA ALA A 149 -8.73 -0.48 -12.99
C ALA A 149 -9.39 0.89 -12.82
N ARG A 150 -8.68 1.97 -13.21
CA ARG A 150 -9.18 3.34 -13.18
C ARG A 150 -10.42 3.54 -14.04
N ASN A 151 -10.40 3.07 -15.29
CA ASN A 151 -11.52 3.22 -16.22
C ASN A 151 -12.75 2.48 -15.68
N ALA A 152 -12.58 1.24 -15.23
CA ALA A 152 -13.67 0.44 -14.66
C ALA A 152 -14.29 1.12 -13.41
N LEU A 153 -13.47 1.67 -12.51
CA LEU A 153 -13.98 2.37 -11.32
C LEU A 153 -14.67 3.69 -11.68
N THR A 154 -14.14 4.44 -12.65
CA THR A 154 -14.75 5.70 -13.13
C THR A 154 -16.10 5.45 -13.80
N GLU A 155 -16.24 4.37 -14.57
CA GLU A 155 -17.51 4.02 -15.22
C GLU A 155 -18.54 3.50 -14.20
N ASN A 156 -18.09 2.91 -13.10
CA ASN A 156 -18.96 2.35 -12.06
C ASN A 156 -19.47 3.38 -11.05
N THR A 157 -18.90 4.59 -10.98
CA THR A 157 -19.40 5.67 -10.09
C THR A 157 -20.78 6.23 -10.49
N HIS A 158 -21.39 5.72 -11.56
CA HIS A 158 -22.71 6.13 -12.04
C HIS A 158 -23.81 5.05 -11.88
N LYS A 159 -23.51 3.93 -11.21
CA LYS A 159 -24.50 2.89 -10.86
C LYS A 159 -24.80 2.92 -9.37
#